data_AF-A0A2M7AJY1-F1
#
_entry.id   AF-A0A2M7AJY1-F1
#
_cell.length_a   1.000
_cell.length_b   1.000
_cell.length_c   1.000
_cell.angle_alpha   90.00
_cell.angle_beta   90.00
_cell.angle_gamma   90.00
#
_symmetry.space_group_name_H-M   'P 1'
#
loop_
_entity.id
_entity.type
_entity.pdbx_description
1 polymer ?
#
loop_
_entity_poly.entity_id
_entity_poly.type
_entity_poly.pdbx_seq_one_letter_code
_entity_poly.pdbx_strand_id
1 'polypeptide(L)'
;MFFLYRLILAHLLTDFPFQTSYIFKLRKNWWGNLIHASIFIPTGAILVLPFLGKAWLCVVFIGITHFIIDQWKVIKTKDGNIWLFLVDQIIHFSFIIIVATFLETEIVMVVPTLSLPPFAFSLSYLKGLIVYAYFQDKFILYLIGYLVSTFTGAVLIYEIERVFFPKIRKETV
;
A
#
# COMPACT_ATOMS: atom_id res chain seq x y z
N MET A 1 16.51 1.87 -0.98
CA MET A 1 15.12 1.80 -1.45
C MET A 1 14.33 0.64 -0.85
N PHE A 2 14.95 -0.25 -0.05
CA PHE A 2 14.22 -1.36 0.55
C PHE A 2 13.01 -0.85 1.32
N PHE A 3 13.23 0.10 2.21
CA PHE A 3 12.23 0.58 3.14
C PHE A 3 11.11 1.33 2.42
N LEU A 4 11.47 2.21 1.47
CA LEU A 4 10.51 2.96 0.65
C LEU A 4 9.51 2.04 -0.06
N TYR A 5 10.00 1.03 -0.79
CA TYR A 5 9.12 0.16 -1.58
C TYR A 5 8.17 -0.67 -0.71
N ARG A 6 8.61 -1.11 0.48
CA ARG A 6 7.75 -1.88 1.38
C ARG A 6 6.68 -1.03 2.03
N LEU A 7 6.97 0.22 2.37
CA LEU A 7 5.96 1.15 2.88
C LEU A 7 4.94 1.54 1.80
N ILE A 8 5.38 1.76 0.56
CA ILE A 8 4.49 1.96 -0.60
C ILE A 8 3.59 0.73 -0.78
N LEU A 9 4.16 -0.48 -0.74
CA LEU A 9 3.39 -1.71 -0.85
C LEU A 9 2.38 -1.84 0.31
N ALA A 10 2.78 -1.52 1.54
CA ALA A 10 1.88 -1.56 2.71
C ALA A 10 0.68 -0.62 2.54
N HIS A 11 0.91 0.58 2.04
CA HIS A 11 -0.13 1.56 1.72
C HIS A 11 -1.09 1.01 0.66
N LEU A 12 -0.55 0.53 -0.46
CA LEU A 12 -1.38 -0.01 -1.55
C LEU A 12 -2.21 -1.22 -1.10
N LEU A 13 -1.62 -2.14 -0.32
CA LEU A 13 -2.34 -3.29 0.22
C LEU A 13 -3.50 -2.84 1.12
N THR A 14 -3.27 -1.83 1.95
CA THR A 14 -4.26 -1.28 2.88
C THR A 14 -5.42 -0.63 2.13
N ASP A 15 -5.14 0.29 1.21
CA ASP A 15 -6.16 1.09 0.51
C ASP A 15 -6.95 0.32 -0.55
N PHE A 16 -6.38 -0.77 -1.09
CA PHE A 16 -6.97 -1.48 -2.22
C PHE A 16 -7.36 -2.94 -1.86
N PRO A 17 -6.49 -3.96 -1.87
CA PRO A 17 -6.88 -5.34 -1.53
C PRO A 17 -7.59 -5.50 -0.18
N PHE A 18 -7.10 -4.83 0.87
CA PHE A 18 -7.65 -4.98 2.21
C PHE A 18 -8.87 -4.10 2.46
N GLN A 19 -9.11 -3.11 1.61
CA GLN A 19 -10.32 -2.30 1.63
C GLN A 19 -11.49 -3.01 0.95
N THR A 20 -11.97 -4.09 1.58
CA THR A 20 -13.14 -4.83 1.11
C THR A 20 -14.40 -3.95 1.06
N SER A 21 -15.42 -4.36 0.31
CA SER A 21 -16.71 -3.66 0.23
C SER A 21 -17.35 -3.40 1.60
N TYR A 22 -17.08 -4.24 2.60
CA TYR A 22 -17.53 -4.04 3.96
C TYR A 22 -16.77 -2.90 4.66
N ILE A 23 -15.44 -2.93 4.62
CA ILE A 23 -14.58 -1.88 5.20
C ILE A 23 -14.85 -0.52 4.52
N PHE A 24 -15.04 -0.52 3.20
CA PHE A 24 -15.40 0.68 2.45
C PHE A 24 -16.72 1.32 2.93
N LYS A 25 -17.72 0.52 3.32
CA LYS A 25 -18.97 1.04 3.89
C LYS A 25 -18.77 1.57 5.30
N LEU A 26 -17.94 0.90 6.10
CA LEU A 26 -17.64 1.31 7.48
C LEU A 26 -16.87 2.63 7.54
N ARG A 27 -15.90 2.86 6.65
CA ARG A 27 -15.04 4.07 6.66
C ARG A 27 -15.75 5.41 6.43
N LYS A 28 -17.09 5.40 6.30
CA LYS A 28 -17.91 6.63 6.25
C LYS A 28 -17.99 7.35 7.60
N ASN A 29 -17.56 6.73 8.68
CA ASN A 29 -17.48 7.34 10.00
C ASN A 29 -16.07 7.19 10.59
N TRP A 30 -15.82 7.93 11.68
CA TRP A 30 -14.53 7.96 12.35
C TRP A 30 -13.99 6.57 12.71
N TRP A 31 -14.84 5.70 13.27
CA TRP A 31 -14.46 4.37 13.75
C TRP A 31 -14.13 3.40 12.61
N GLY A 32 -14.92 3.39 11.54
CA GLY A 32 -14.64 2.54 10.40
C GLY A 32 -13.36 2.96 9.68
N ASN A 33 -13.06 4.26 9.64
CA ASN A 33 -11.80 4.73 9.06
C ASN A 33 -10.61 4.46 9.99
N LEU A 34 -10.82 4.42 11.32
CA LEU A 34 -9.78 3.96 12.25
C LEU A 34 -9.44 2.48 12.02
N ILE A 35 -10.45 1.64 11.81
CA ILE A 35 -10.25 0.23 11.48
C ILE A 35 -9.48 0.10 10.16
N HIS A 36 -9.88 0.83 9.12
CA HIS A 36 -9.18 0.85 7.83
C HIS A 36 -7.70 1.22 7.99
N ALA A 37 -7.41 2.38 8.58
CA ALA A 37 -6.05 2.83 8.78
C ALA A 37 -5.24 1.91 9.71
N SER A 38 -5.88 1.24 10.67
CA SER A 38 -5.20 0.30 11.55
C SER A 38 -4.62 -0.92 10.83
N ILE A 39 -5.11 -1.25 9.63
CA ILE A 39 -4.56 -2.33 8.79
C ILE A 39 -3.15 -1.99 8.29
N PHE A 40 -2.84 -0.70 8.12
CA PHE A 40 -1.53 -0.26 7.67
C PHE A 40 -0.42 -0.69 8.63
N ILE A 41 -0.61 -0.51 9.94
CA ILE A 41 0.43 -0.76 10.95
C ILE A 41 0.95 -2.22 10.93
N PRO A 42 0.11 -3.27 11.05
CA PRO A 42 0.59 -4.65 10.99
C PRO A 42 1.15 -4.99 9.60
N THR A 43 0.54 -4.48 8.52
CA THR A 43 1.02 -4.71 7.15
C THR A 43 2.42 -4.13 6.95
N GLY A 44 2.63 -2.88 7.35
CA GLY A 44 3.91 -2.19 7.32
C GLY A 44 4.94 -2.89 8.21
N ALA A 45 4.57 -3.25 9.43
CA ALA A 45 5.45 -3.94 10.37
C ALA A 45 5.96 -5.28 9.82
N ILE A 46 5.10 -6.07 9.17
CA ILE A 46 5.49 -7.32 8.50
C ILE A 46 6.44 -7.03 7.32
N LEU A 47 6.12 -6.05 6.49
CA LEU A 47 6.91 -5.75 5.29
C LEU A 47 8.27 -5.13 5.63
N VAL A 48 8.44 -4.53 6.81
CA VAL A 48 9.73 -3.95 7.25
C VAL A 48 10.36 -4.71 8.41
N LEU A 49 9.93 -5.95 8.66
CA LEU A 49 10.26 -6.77 9.83
C LEU A 49 11.77 -6.79 10.19
N PRO A 50 12.73 -6.97 9.25
CA PRO A 50 14.16 -6.94 9.56
C PRO A 50 14.64 -5.62 10.20
N PHE A 51 13.90 -4.53 9.99
CA PHE A 51 14.22 -3.19 10.48
C PHE A 51 13.23 -2.70 11.51
N LEU A 52 12.27 -3.53 11.96
CA LEU A 52 11.16 -3.09 12.79
C LEU A 52 11.63 -2.36 14.05
N GLY A 53 12.73 -2.81 14.68
CA GLY A 53 13.29 -2.14 15.86
C GLY A 53 13.65 -0.65 15.64
N LYS A 54 14.15 -0.29 14.45
CA LYS A 54 14.44 1.11 14.07
C LYS A 54 13.26 1.79 13.37
N ALA A 55 12.44 1.01 12.66
CA ALA A 55 11.40 1.49 11.79
C ALA A 55 10.02 1.61 12.45
N TRP A 56 9.80 1.07 13.67
CA TRP A 56 8.45 0.98 14.24
C TRP A 56 7.80 2.36 14.40
N LEU A 57 8.57 3.37 14.84
CA LEU A 57 8.09 4.75 14.94
C LEU A 57 7.66 5.30 13.58
N CYS A 58 8.42 4.99 12.52
CA CYS A 58 8.08 5.37 11.16
C CYS A 58 6.77 4.71 10.70
N VAL A 59 6.60 3.41 10.96
CA VAL A 59 5.38 2.66 10.60
C VAL A 59 4.15 3.22 11.33
N VAL A 60 4.27 3.46 12.64
CA VAL A 60 3.19 4.04 13.45
C VAL A 60 2.87 5.46 12.99
N PHE A 61 3.90 6.29 12.76
CA PHE A 61 3.72 7.65 12.26
C PHE A 61 2.99 7.67 10.92
N ILE A 62 3.41 6.84 9.96
CA ILE A 62 2.74 6.76 8.65
C ILE A 62 1.29 6.29 8.83
N GLY A 63 1.03 5.28 9.68
CA GLY A 63 -0.34 4.83 9.98
C GLY A 63 -1.22 5.94 10.59
N ILE A 64 -0.67 6.78 11.47
CA ILE A 64 -1.36 7.94 12.02
C ILE A 64 -1.63 8.98 10.93
N THR A 65 -0.64 9.31 10.09
CA THR A 65 -0.85 10.27 8.99
C THR A 65 -1.87 9.76 7.99
N HIS A 66 -1.85 8.46 7.68
CA HIS A 66 -2.80 7.79 6.79
C HIS A 66 -4.22 7.97 7.31
N PHE A 67 -4.44 7.67 8.59
CA PHE A 67 -5.70 7.91 9.27
C PHE A 67 -6.16 9.38 9.17
N ILE A 68 -5.29 10.34 9.50
CA ILE A 68 -5.62 11.77 9.52
C ILE A 68 -6.03 12.25 8.12
N ILE A 69 -5.28 11.87 7.08
CA ILE A 69 -5.55 12.25 5.69
C ILE A 69 -6.92 11.71 5.26
N ASP A 70 -7.19 10.43 5.53
CA ASP A 70 -8.47 9.80 5.17
C ASP A 70 -9.66 10.43 5.92
N GLN A 71 -9.50 10.74 7.22
CA GLN A 71 -10.55 11.44 7.97
C GLN A 71 -10.82 12.83 7.43
N TRP A 72 -9.76 13.57 7.08
CA TRP A 72 -9.90 14.90 6.52
C TRP A 72 -10.71 14.87 5.21
N LYS A 73 -10.45 13.88 4.36
CA LYS A 73 -11.21 13.62 3.14
C LYS A 73 -12.69 13.32 3.42
N VAL A 74 -12.99 12.43 4.37
CA VAL A 74 -14.38 12.10 4.76
C VAL A 74 -15.15 13.33 5.23
N ILE A 75 -14.50 14.24 5.97
CA ILE A 75 -15.14 15.46 6.51
C ILE A 75 -15.36 16.51 5.41
N LYS A 76 -14.40 16.67 4.49
CA LYS A 76 -14.37 17.80 3.54
C LYS A 76 -14.95 17.50 2.17
N THR A 77 -15.06 16.24 1.77
CA THR A 77 -15.47 15.87 0.41
C THR A 77 -16.81 15.14 0.44
N LYS A 78 -17.83 15.73 -0.20
CA LYS A 78 -19.16 15.10 -0.36
C LYS A 78 -19.30 14.31 -1.66
N ASP A 79 -18.59 14.73 -2.71
CA ASP A 79 -18.65 14.12 -4.04
C ASP A 79 -17.27 13.67 -4.50
N GLY A 80 -17.20 12.49 -5.10
CA GLY A 80 -15.98 11.94 -5.67
C GLY A 80 -15.55 12.74 -6.91
N ASN A 81 -14.25 13.02 -7.01
CA ASN A 81 -13.63 13.56 -8.21
C ASN A 81 -12.25 12.90 -8.36
N ILE A 82 -11.86 12.56 -9.58
CA ILE A 82 -10.54 12.02 -9.91
C ILE A 82 -9.40 12.89 -9.36
N TRP A 83 -9.55 14.22 -9.38
CA TRP A 83 -8.53 15.12 -8.85
C TRP A 83 -8.37 15.00 -7.34
N LEU A 84 -9.47 14.83 -6.60
CA LEU A 84 -9.44 14.60 -5.16
C LEU A 84 -8.79 13.26 -4.83
N PHE A 85 -9.03 12.23 -5.65
CA PHE A 85 -8.35 10.94 -5.54
C PHE A 85 -6.84 11.06 -5.78
N LEU A 86 -6.42 11.77 -6.83
CA LEU A 86 -5.00 11.94 -7.15
C LEU A 86 -4.26 12.74 -6.06
N VAL A 87 -4.85 13.84 -5.59
CA VAL A 87 -4.27 14.65 -4.51
C VAL A 87 -4.13 13.84 -3.22
N ASP A 88 -5.14 13.05 -2.87
CA ASP A 88 -5.12 12.15 -1.73
C ASP A 88 -3.95 11.14 -1.79
N GLN A 89 -3.77 10.47 -2.94
CA GLN A 89 -2.65 9.55 -3.14
C GLN A 89 -1.29 10.27 -3.11
N ILE A 90 -1.19 11.48 -3.68
CA ILE A 90 0.05 12.28 -3.64
C ILE A 90 0.43 12.61 -2.20
N ILE A 91 -0.53 13.01 -1.36
CA ILE A 91 -0.24 13.36 0.04
C ILE A 91 0.25 12.12 0.80
N HIS A 92 -0.44 10.98 0.67
CA HIS A 92 -0.01 9.72 1.29
C HIS A 92 1.41 9.31 0.87
N PHE A 93 1.69 9.30 -0.45
CA PHE A 93 3.03 8.98 -0.95
C PHE A 93 4.09 9.98 -0.50
N SER A 94 3.76 11.26 -0.37
CA SER A 94 4.71 12.28 0.10
C SER A 94 5.17 11.99 1.52
N PHE A 95 4.26 11.66 2.45
CA PHE A 95 4.63 11.27 3.81
C PHE A 95 5.48 10.00 3.84
N ILE A 96 5.14 8.99 3.04
CA ILE A 96 5.91 7.76 2.93
C ILE A 96 7.34 8.04 2.42
N ILE A 97 7.48 8.84 1.36
CA ILE A 97 8.78 9.18 0.78
C ILE A 97 9.63 9.94 1.80
N ILE A 98 9.07 10.97 2.44
CA ILE A 98 9.78 11.76 3.45
C ILE A 98 10.30 10.84 4.55
N VAL A 99 9.41 10.06 5.19
CA VAL A 99 9.77 9.17 6.29
C VAL A 99 10.79 8.10 5.85
N ALA A 100 10.63 7.55 4.65
CA ALA A 100 11.53 6.51 4.17
C ALA A 100 12.95 7.04 3.90
N THR A 101 13.06 8.24 3.33
CA THR A 101 14.37 8.86 3.06
C THR A 101 15.15 9.18 4.34
N PHE A 102 14.47 9.51 5.44
CA PHE A 102 15.10 9.72 6.74
C PHE A 102 15.68 8.44 7.37
N LEU A 103 15.09 7.26 7.13
CA LEU A 103 15.56 6.01 7.73
C LEU A 103 16.63 5.29 6.88
N GLU A 104 16.56 5.43 5.55
CA GLU A 104 17.50 4.75 4.64
C GLU A 104 18.95 5.22 4.78
N THR A 105 19.20 6.39 5.36
CA THR A 105 20.56 6.87 5.64
C THR A 105 21.31 6.00 6.66
N GLU A 106 20.62 5.11 7.40
CA GLU A 106 21.22 4.36 8.51
C GLU A 106 21.36 2.84 8.29
N ILE A 107 20.99 2.30 7.12
CA ILE A 107 20.80 0.85 6.95
C ILE A 107 21.54 0.31 5.72
N VAL A 108 22.56 -0.51 5.95
CA VAL A 108 23.21 -1.35 4.94
C VAL A 108 22.72 -2.79 5.07
N MET A 109 22.14 -3.35 4.00
CA MET A 109 21.61 -4.72 4.00
C MET A 109 22.60 -5.73 3.41
N VAL A 110 22.69 -6.90 4.05
CA VAL A 110 23.25 -8.11 3.43
C VAL A 110 22.10 -8.91 2.83
N VAL A 111 22.00 -8.93 1.50
CA VAL A 111 20.97 -9.72 0.81
C VAL A 111 21.38 -11.19 0.81
N PRO A 112 20.52 -12.13 1.27
CA PRO A 112 20.84 -13.55 1.23
C PRO A 112 21.04 -14.02 -0.22
N THR A 113 22.19 -14.62 -0.52
CA THR A 113 22.41 -15.32 -1.80
C THR A 113 21.75 -16.68 -1.76
N LEU A 114 20.87 -16.94 -2.72
CA LEU A 114 20.10 -18.18 -2.81
C LEU A 114 20.90 -19.24 -3.59
N SER A 115 21.59 -20.14 -2.88
CA SER A 115 22.19 -21.35 -3.47
C SER A 115 21.22 -22.53 -3.33
N LEU A 116 20.45 -22.82 -4.38
CA LEU A 116 19.44 -23.89 -4.35
C LEU A 116 19.91 -25.16 -5.08
N PRO A 117 19.75 -26.35 -4.49
CA PRO A 117 19.90 -27.60 -5.22
C PRO A 117 18.74 -27.76 -6.23
N PRO A 118 19.01 -28.27 -7.44
CA PRO A 118 18.09 -28.18 -8.59
C PRO A 118 16.77 -28.97 -8.50
N PHE A 119 16.53 -29.82 -7.48
CA PHE A 119 15.39 -30.74 -7.56
C PHE A 119 14.71 -31.19 -6.25
N ALA A 120 14.97 -30.54 -5.11
CA ALA A 120 14.33 -30.94 -3.84
C ALA A 120 13.24 -29.94 -3.42
N PHE A 121 12.00 -30.17 -3.86
CA PHE A 121 10.84 -29.46 -3.31
C PHE A 121 10.61 -29.94 -1.86
N SER A 122 11.13 -29.18 -0.91
CA SER A 122 10.98 -29.41 0.53
C SER A 122 10.35 -28.19 1.20
N LEU A 123 9.83 -28.35 2.41
CA LEU A 123 9.35 -27.21 3.19
C LEU A 123 10.45 -26.13 3.38
N SER A 124 11.71 -26.57 3.51
CA SER A 124 12.88 -25.69 3.57
C SER A 124 13.10 -24.92 2.26
N TYR A 125 12.85 -25.55 1.11
CA TYR A 125 12.88 -24.91 -0.20
C TYR A 125 11.85 -23.78 -0.31
N LEU A 126 10.60 -24.05 0.09
CA LEU A 126 9.53 -23.05 0.07
C LEU A 126 9.86 -21.86 0.99
N LYS A 127 10.37 -22.14 2.20
CA LYS A 127 10.84 -21.10 3.14
C LYS A 127 11.94 -20.24 2.52
N GLY A 128 12.94 -20.85 1.87
CA GLY A 128 14.02 -20.15 1.19
C GLY A 128 13.53 -19.24 0.07
N LEU A 129 12.55 -19.70 -0.73
CA LEU A 129 11.95 -18.92 -1.80
C LEU A 129 11.15 -17.72 -1.27
N ILE A 130 10.38 -17.89 -0.18
CA ILE A 130 9.65 -16.80 0.46
C ILE A 130 10.61 -15.74 1.00
N VAL A 131 11.66 -16.17 1.72
CA VAL A 131 12.67 -15.25 2.25
C VAL A 131 13.38 -14.51 1.12
N TYR A 132 13.78 -15.22 0.07
CA TYR A 132 14.40 -14.59 -1.10
C TYR A 132 13.46 -13.55 -1.73
N ALA A 133 12.20 -13.90 -2.02
CA ALA A 133 11.23 -12.97 -2.58
C ALA A 133 11.02 -11.73 -1.70
N TYR A 134 10.95 -11.90 -0.38
CA TYR A 134 10.81 -10.82 0.59
C TYR A 134 11.96 -9.79 0.53
N PHE A 135 13.20 -10.27 0.43
CA PHE A 135 14.38 -9.40 0.36
C PHE A 135 14.62 -8.77 -1.02
N GLN A 136 13.98 -9.26 -2.09
CA GLN A 136 14.19 -8.78 -3.45
C GLN A 136 13.33 -7.55 -3.78
N ASP A 137 13.97 -6.39 -3.95
CA ASP A 137 13.31 -5.13 -4.33
C ASP A 137 12.53 -5.24 -5.65
N LYS A 138 13.08 -5.98 -6.63
CA LYS A 138 12.41 -6.20 -7.92
C LYS A 138 11.08 -6.91 -7.76
N PHE A 139 11.01 -7.90 -6.87
CA PHE A 139 9.77 -8.63 -6.61
C PHE A 139 8.72 -7.70 -5.99
N ILE A 140 9.11 -6.87 -5.02
CA ILE A 140 8.23 -5.87 -4.40
C ILE A 140 7.73 -4.85 -5.43
N LEU A 141 8.60 -4.37 -6.34
CA LEU A 141 8.20 -3.46 -7.41
C LEU A 141 7.20 -4.09 -8.39
N TYR A 142 7.36 -5.38 -8.74
CA TYR A 142 6.39 -6.08 -9.56
C TYR A 142 5.04 -6.23 -8.86
N LEU A 143 5.02 -6.49 -7.55
CA LEU A 143 3.78 -6.50 -6.77
C LEU A 143 3.10 -5.13 -6.75
N ILE A 144 3.86 -4.05 -6.56
CA ILE A 144 3.34 -2.67 -6.64
C ILE A 144 2.72 -2.42 -8.03
N GLY A 145 3.44 -2.74 -9.11
CA GLY A 145 2.94 -2.57 -10.47
C GLY A 145 1.68 -3.41 -10.76
N TYR A 146 1.62 -4.62 -10.22
CA TYR A 146 0.42 -5.46 -10.29
C TYR A 146 -0.76 -4.82 -9.56
N LEU A 147 -0.58 -4.33 -8.33
CA LEU A 147 -1.66 -3.68 -7.57
C LEU A 147 -2.14 -2.37 -8.22
N VAL A 148 -1.21 -1.55 -8.71
CA VAL A 148 -1.54 -0.31 -9.40
C VAL A 148 -2.31 -0.60 -10.69
N SER A 149 -1.89 -1.59 -11.49
CA SER A 149 -2.58 -1.91 -12.75
C SER A 149 -3.97 -2.51 -12.54
N THR A 150 -4.14 -3.35 -11.51
CA THR A 150 -5.41 -4.05 -11.26
C THR A 150 -6.42 -3.26 -10.44
N PHE A 151 -5.99 -2.57 -9.38
CA PHE A 151 -6.90 -1.86 -8.47
C PHE A 151 -6.97 -0.36 -8.79
N THR A 152 -5.83 0.33 -8.74
CA THR A 152 -5.78 1.78 -9.01
C THR A 152 -6.20 2.10 -10.44
N GLY A 153 -5.75 1.30 -11.42
CA GLY A 153 -6.12 1.41 -12.81
C GLY A 153 -7.62 1.29 -13.03
N ALA A 154 -8.27 0.31 -12.39
CA ALA A 154 -9.72 0.15 -12.47
C ALA A 154 -10.48 1.36 -11.91
N VAL A 155 -10.02 1.92 -10.77
CA VAL A 155 -10.61 3.14 -10.19
C VAL A 155 -10.45 4.34 -11.12
N LEU A 156 -9.25 4.52 -11.70
CA LEU A 156 -8.99 5.62 -12.62
C LEU A 156 -9.85 5.51 -13.89
N ILE A 157 -9.96 4.33 -14.48
CA ILE A 157 -10.84 4.08 -15.64
C ILE A 157 -12.28 4.44 -15.29
N TYR A 158 -12.79 3.96 -14.15
CA TYR A 158 -14.15 4.25 -13.69
C TYR A 158 -14.42 5.75 -13.54
N GLU A 159 -13.46 6.50 -12.99
CA GLU A 159 -13.57 7.95 -12.77
C GLU A 159 -13.47 8.72 -14.10
N ILE A 160 -12.56 8.33 -15.01
CA ILE A 160 -12.43 8.93 -16.35
C ILE A 160 -13.73 8.72 -17.14
N GLU A 161 -14.27 7.50 -17.16
CA GLU A 161 -15.55 7.21 -17.82
C GLU A 161 -16.69 8.04 -17.25
N ARG A 162 -16.75 8.21 -15.92
CA ARG A 162 -17.78 9.02 -15.27
C ARG A 162 -17.71 10.49 -15.69
N VAL A 163 -16.50 11.05 -15.81
CA VAL A 163 -16.28 12.46 -16.12
C VAL A 163 -16.45 12.76 -17.61
N PHE A 164 -15.87 11.94 -18.49
CA PHE A 164 -15.77 12.24 -19.91
C PHE A 164 -16.83 11.53 -20.78
N PHE A 165 -17.40 10.41 -20.31
CA PHE A 165 -18.36 9.60 -21.08
C PHE A 165 -19.70 9.34 -20.34
N PRO A 166 -20.38 10.37 -19.80
CA PRO A 166 -21.57 10.18 -18.97
C PRO A 166 -22.79 9.58 -19.70
N LYS A 167 -22.84 9.67 -21.05
CA LYS A 167 -23.96 9.16 -21.85
C LYS A 167 -23.99 7.63 -21.98
N ILE A 168 -22.82 6.98 -22.11
CA ILE A 168 -22.72 5.52 -22.31
C ILE A 168 -23.31 4.77 -21.10
N ARG A 169 -23.18 5.35 -19.90
CA ARG A 169 -23.63 4.72 -18.65
C ARG A 169 -25.15 4.70 -18.46
N LYS A 170 -25.91 5.60 -19.08
CA LYS A 170 -27.38 5.63 -18.94
C LYS A 170 -28.08 4.46 -19.63
N GLU A 171 -27.39 3.78 -20.55
CA GLU A 171 -27.96 2.68 -21.34
C GLU A 171 -27.61 1.29 -20.77
N THR A 172 -26.75 1.22 -19.74
CA THR A 172 -26.21 -0.03 -19.19
C THR A 172 -26.60 -0.30 -17.73
N VAL A 173 -27.48 0.50 -17.13
CA VAL A 173 -27.99 0.33 -15.75
C VAL A 173 -29.49 0.14 -15.75
#